data_AF-A0A2J8V1H3-F1
#
_entry.id   AF-A0A2J8V1H3-F1
#
_cell.length_a   1.000
_cell.length_b   1.000
_cell.length_c   1.000
_cell.angle_alpha   90.00
_cell.angle_beta   90.00
_cell.angle_gamma   90.00
#
_symmetry.space_group_name_H-M   'P 1'
#
loop_
_entity.id
_entity.type
_entity.pdbx_description
1 polymer ?
#
loop_
_entity_poly.entity_id
_entity_poly.type
_entity_poly.pdbx_seq_one_letter_code
_entity_poly.pdbx_strand_id
1 'polypeptide(L)' 'SVPVVRNAALFWWNLHRSGEGDSDTLHAGCPVLVGDKWVANKWIHEYGQEFRRPCSSSPED' A
#
# COMPACT_ATOMS: atom_id res chain seq x y z
N SER A 1 -2.65 -11.95 -5.76
CA SER A 1 -1.17 -11.89 -5.71
C SER A 1 -0.67 -11.13 -6.93
N VAL A 2 0.52 -10.52 -6.86
CA VAL A 2 1.12 -9.75 -7.96
C VAL A 2 2.50 -10.32 -8.28
N PRO A 3 2.81 -10.69 -9.54
CA PRO A 3 4.14 -11.20 -9.89
C PRO A 3 5.22 -10.12 -9.79
N VAL A 4 6.46 -10.55 -9.56
CA VAL A 4 7.62 -9.64 -9.54
C VAL A 4 8.08 -9.38 -10.97
N VAL A 5 8.04 -8.13 -11.39
CA VAL A 5 8.55 -7.67 -12.70
C VAL A 5 9.60 -6.58 -12.46
N ARG A 6 10.78 -6.70 -13.07
CA ARG A 6 11.85 -5.72 -12.92
C ARG A 6 11.36 -4.34 -13.36
N ASN A 7 11.65 -3.31 -12.56
CA ASN A 7 11.23 -1.92 -12.75
C ASN A 7 9.72 -1.66 -12.64
N ALA A 8 8.90 -2.66 -12.32
CA ALA A 8 7.50 -2.44 -12.00
C ALA A 8 7.35 -1.96 -10.54
N ALA A 9 6.26 -1.25 -10.26
CA ALA A 9 5.87 -0.84 -8.93
C ALA A 9 4.45 -1.33 -8.63
N LEU A 10 4.22 -1.70 -7.38
CA LEU A 10 2.88 -1.94 -6.84
C LEU A 10 2.60 -0.84 -5.81
N PHE A 11 1.40 -0.27 -5.88
CA PHE A 11 0.95 0.79 -5.00
C PHE A 11 -0.46 0.47 -4.50
N TRP A 12 -0.70 0.69 -3.21
CA TRP A 12 -2.00 0.52 -2.55
C TRP A 12 -2.09 1.48 -1.35
N TRP A 13 -3.29 1.64 -0.81
CA TRP A 13 -3.55 2.39 0.41
C TRP A 13 -3.72 1.41 1.57
N ASN A 14 -3.10 1.69 2.72
CA ASN A 14 -3.33 0.89 3.94
C ASN A 14 -4.43 1.49 4.84
N LEU A 15 -4.94 2.67 4.48
CA LEU A 15 -5.94 3.40 5.25
C LEU A 15 -7.15 3.73 4.35
N HIS A 16 -8.34 3.59 4.92
CA HIS A 16 -9.57 4.19 4.42
C HIS A 16 -9.43 5.71 4.28
N ARG A 17 -10.37 6.37 3.60
CA ARG A 17 -10.38 7.85 3.53
C ARG A 17 -10.71 8.50 4.88
N SER A 18 -11.34 7.76 5.79
CA SER A 18 -11.51 8.13 7.19
C SER A 18 -10.19 8.21 7.98
N GLY A 19 -9.12 7.57 7.49
CA GLY A 19 -7.85 7.40 8.20
C GLY A 19 -7.78 6.10 9.02
N GLU A 20 -8.86 5.33 9.11
CA GLU A 20 -8.86 4.02 9.76
C GLU A 20 -8.05 3.00 8.95
N GLY A 21 -7.39 2.06 9.64
CA GLY A 21 -6.62 0.99 9.00
C GLY A 21 -7.49 0.02 8.22
N ASP A 22 -7.13 -0.25 6.97
CA ASP A 22 -7.85 -1.18 6.09
C ASP A 22 -7.26 -2.59 6.23
N SER A 23 -8.02 -3.50 6.85
CA SER A 23 -7.58 -4.89 7.09
C SER A 23 -7.48 -5.72 5.82
N ASP A 24 -8.18 -5.35 4.75
CA ASP A 24 -8.15 -6.07 3.47
C ASP A 24 -6.82 -5.87 2.74
N THR A 25 -6.01 -4.91 3.20
CA THR A 25 -4.69 -4.57 2.63
C THR A 25 -3.52 -5.34 3.25
N LEU A 26 -3.81 -6.28 4.17
CA LEU A 26 -2.81 -7.17 4.75
C LEU A 26 -2.07 -7.92 3.64
N HIS A 27 -0.74 -7.80 3.61
CA HIS A 27 0.08 -8.36 2.54
C HIS A 27 1.40 -8.93 3.07
N ALA A 28 1.97 -9.84 2.28
CA ALA A 28 3.26 -10.44 2.54
C ALA A 28 3.96 -10.77 1.21
N GLY A 29 5.27 -11.03 1.28
CA GLY A 29 6.00 -11.66 0.19
C GLY A 29 5.90 -13.18 0.28
N CYS A 30 5.50 -13.84 -0.81
CA CYS A 30 5.63 -15.29 -0.91
C CYS A 30 7.13 -15.71 -0.91
N PRO A 31 7.47 -16.92 -0.43
CA PRO A 31 8.82 -17.46 -0.53
C PRO A 31 9.36 -17.45 -1.96
N VAL A 32 10.66 -17.17 -2.13
CA VAL A 32 11.34 -17.26 -3.42
C VAL A 32 11.77 -18.71 -3.63
N LEU A 33 11.19 -19.37 -4.64
CA LEU A 33 11.52 -20.77 -4.95
C LEU A 33 12.81 -20.92 -5.76
N VAL A 34 13.13 -19.95 -6.63
CA VAL A 34 14.31 -19.94 -7.49
C VAL A 34 14.83 -18.51 -7.68
N GLY A 35 16.13 -18.32 -7.53
CA GLY A 35 16.81 -17.03 -7.72
C GLY A 35 16.64 -16.07 -6.55
N ASP A 36 16.70 -14.76 -6.84
CA ASP A 36 16.67 -13.70 -5.84
C ASP A 36 15.56 -12.68 -6.12
N LYS A 37 14.94 -12.15 -5.06
CA LYS A 37 13.96 -11.07 -5.14
C LYS A 37 14.50 -9.83 -4.44
N TRP A 38 14.66 -8.75 -5.20
CA TRP A 38 15.02 -7.43 -4.69
C TRP A 38 13.85 -6.47 -4.84
N VAL A 39 13.50 -5.78 -3.76
CA VAL A 39 12.41 -4.79 -3.71
C VAL A 39 12.83 -3.58 -2.87
N ALA A 40 12.24 -2.43 -3.15
CA ALA A 40 12.33 -1.24 -2.32
C ALA A 40 10.92 -0.83 -1.89
N ASN A 41 10.74 -0.53 -0.60
CA ASN A 41 9.48 -0.05 -0.05
C ASN A 41 9.57 1.45 0.21
N LYS A 42 8.52 2.18 -0.17
CA LYS A 42 8.35 3.58 0.20
C LYS A 42 7.03 3.73 0.94
N TRP A 43 7.11 4.03 2.22
CA TRP A 43 5.95 4.42 3.01
C TRP A 43 5.67 5.91 2.84
N ILE A 44 4.38 6.21 2.60
CA ILE A 44 3.84 7.57 2.50
C ILE A 44 2.83 7.68 3.63
N HIS A 45 3.09 8.60 4.56
CA HIS A 45 2.26 8.79 5.74
C HIS A 45 1.12 9.76 5.44
N GLU A 46 0.01 9.62 6.17
CA GLU A 46 -1.16 10.50 6.05
C GLU A 46 -0.88 11.94 6.49
N TYR A 47 -0.04 12.10 7.52
CA TYR A 47 0.31 13.41 8.06
C TYR A 47 1.08 14.24 7.02
N GLY A 48 0.65 15.49 6.83
CA GLY A 48 1.17 16.39 5.80
C GLY A 48 0.57 16.17 4.41
N GLN A 49 -0.45 15.31 4.27
CA GLN A 49 -1.18 15.07 3.02
C GLN A 49 -2.61 15.64 3.02
N GLU A 50 -2.98 16.47 4.00
CA GLU A 50 -4.35 16.95 4.24
C GLU A 50 -4.93 17.70 3.01
N PHE A 51 -4.06 18.36 2.24
CA PHE A 51 -4.44 19.08 1.02
C PHE A 51 -4.27 18.26 -0.27
N ARG A 52 -3.61 17.10 -0.20
CA ARG A 52 -3.36 16.21 -1.36
C ARG A 52 -4.31 15.02 -1.38
N ARG A 53 -4.74 14.54 -0.22
CA ARG A 53 -5.70 13.45 -0.03
C ARG A 53 -6.75 13.88 1.00
N PRO A 54 -7.82 14.58 0.56
CA PRO A 54 -8.90 14.99 1.45
C PRO A 54 -9.59 13.77 2.07
N CYS A 55 -9.94 13.87 3.35
CA CYS A 55 -10.75 12.86 4.03
C CYS A 55 -12.15 12.76 3.40
N SER A 56 -12.79 11.59 3.49
CA SER A 56 -14.19 11.47 3.09
C SER A 56 -15.12 12.02 4.17
N SER A 57 -16.31 12.46 3.76
CA SER A 57 -17.42 12.76 4.66
C SER A 57 -18.17 11.51 5.13
N SER A 58 -17.96 10.37 4.45
CA SER A 58 -18.52 9.08 4.86
C SER A 58 -17.56 8.36 5.81
N PRO A 59 -18.05 7.80 6.94
CA PRO A 59 -17.23 6.98 7.83
C PRO A 59 -16.75 5.66 7.19
N GLU A 60 -17.48 5.16 6.19
CA GLU A 60 -17.24 3.85 5.55
C GLU A 60 -16.29 3.92 4.33
N ASP A 61 -15.85 5.13 3.96
CA ASP A 61 -14.94 5.39 2.83
C ASP A 61 -13.46 5.39 3.24
#